data_AF-A0AA37HK40-F1
#
_entry.id   AF-A0AA37HK40-F1
#
_cell.length_a   1.000
_cell.length_b   1.000
_cell.length_c   1.000
_cell.angle_alpha   90.00
_cell.angle_beta   90.00
_cell.angle_gamma   90.00
#
_symmetry.space_group_name_H-M   'P 1'
#
loop_
_entity.id
_entity.type
_entity.pdbx_description
1 polymer ?
#
loop_
_entity_poly.entity_id
_entity_poly.type
_entity_poly.pdbx_seq_one_letter_code
_entity_poly.pdbx_strand_id
1 'polypeptide(L)'
;MRRVSNSGSDARLAQSSGKPAPPDTRQQVVDAAVARVVENVTASLKAMIPEHAIRRLIELEVRAAVQALPPVMVERAAAPQVPQSSPQPQTRTLPEPGPALAPERLTYRVEEVAEIMGVSQTTVWMWIREGSLAARKVSRIRLIRRVDLEAFIDAMPASRGDSKDE
;
A
#
# COMPACT_ATOMS: atom_id res chain seq x y z
N MET A 1 11.29 -63.30 -50.86
CA MET A 1 10.80 -62.06 -50.20
C MET A 1 11.18 -60.90 -51.13
N ARG A 2 10.25 -60.32 -51.90
CA ARG A 2 9.49 -59.07 -51.62
C ARG A 2 10.41 -57.93 -51.14
N ARG A 3 10.39 -56.69 -51.61
CA ARG A 3 9.60 -55.92 -52.60
C ARG A 3 10.25 -54.50 -52.61
N VAL A 4 10.29 -53.84 -53.77
CA VAL A 4 10.09 -52.39 -54.08
C VAL A 4 10.67 -51.28 -53.17
N SER A 5 11.22 -50.25 -53.84
CA SER A 5 10.88 -48.81 -53.72
C SER A 5 12.10 -47.89 -53.58
N ASN A 6 12.48 -47.15 -54.62
CA ASN A 6 12.02 -45.78 -54.98
C ASN A 6 12.97 -44.73 -54.35
N SER A 7 13.99 -44.21 -55.04
CA SER A 7 13.95 -43.10 -56.00
C SER A 7 12.77 -42.13 -55.80
N GLY A 8 13.02 -41.08 -55.03
CA GLY A 8 12.20 -39.87 -54.93
C GLY A 8 13.12 -38.73 -54.47
N SER A 9 13.49 -37.83 -55.38
CA SER A 9 12.82 -36.54 -55.57
C SER A 9 13.45 -35.44 -54.72
N ASP A 10 14.33 -34.68 -55.38
CA ASP A 10 14.22 -33.23 -55.51
C ASP A 10 13.04 -32.61 -54.74
N ALA A 11 13.34 -31.77 -53.74
CA ALA A 11 12.83 -30.40 -53.61
C ALA A 11 13.02 -29.88 -52.19
N ARG A 12 13.90 -28.89 -52.07
CA ARG A 12 13.74 -27.68 -51.25
C ARG A 12 12.75 -27.77 -50.08
N LEU A 13 13.26 -28.01 -48.88
CA LEU A 13 12.78 -27.29 -47.71
C LEU A 13 13.88 -26.35 -47.27
N ALA A 14 13.84 -25.16 -47.86
CA ALA A 14 14.45 -23.98 -47.29
C ALA A 14 13.92 -23.88 -45.85
N GLN A 15 14.80 -24.14 -44.89
CA GLN A 15 14.59 -23.68 -43.52
C GLN A 15 14.47 -22.17 -43.61
N SER A 16 13.25 -21.67 -43.52
CA SER A 16 12.97 -20.27 -43.28
C SER A 16 13.50 -19.98 -41.88
N SER A 17 14.79 -19.65 -41.80
CA SER A 17 15.37 -18.93 -40.67
C SER A 17 14.59 -17.63 -40.57
N GLY A 18 13.55 -17.64 -39.73
CA GLY A 18 12.84 -16.46 -39.29
C GLY A 18 13.84 -15.55 -38.59
N LYS A 19 14.48 -14.68 -39.38
CA LYS A 19 15.25 -13.56 -38.87
C LYS A 19 14.26 -12.74 -38.02
N PRO A 20 14.49 -12.53 -36.71
CA PRO A 20 13.62 -11.65 -35.94
C PRO A 20 13.65 -10.28 -36.62
N ALA A 21 12.47 -9.77 -36.97
CA ALA A 21 12.34 -8.43 -37.52
C ALA A 21 13.05 -7.45 -36.58
N PRO A 22 13.89 -6.53 -37.09
CA PRO A 22 14.49 -5.51 -36.23
C PRO A 22 13.34 -4.74 -35.58
N PRO A 23 13.38 -4.51 -34.25
CA PRO A 23 12.33 -3.77 -33.60
C PRO A 23 12.25 -2.38 -34.23
N ASP A 24 11.01 -1.90 -34.48
CA ASP A 24 10.73 -0.61 -35.12
C ASP A 24 11.46 0.52 -34.41
N THR A 25 12.66 0.84 -34.92
CA THR A 25 13.59 1.78 -34.30
C THR A 25 12.98 3.16 -34.20
N ARG A 26 12.04 3.48 -35.10
CA ARG A 26 11.23 4.70 -35.06
C ARG A 26 10.29 4.74 -33.86
N GLN A 27 9.62 3.62 -33.54
CA GLN A 27 8.72 3.56 -32.39
C GLN A 27 9.50 3.71 -31.09
N GLN A 28 10.68 3.08 -30.98
CA GLN A 28 11.54 3.26 -29.80
C GLN A 28 12.02 4.72 -29.62
N VAL A 29 12.33 5.41 -30.71
CA VAL A 29 12.70 6.83 -30.67
C VAL A 29 11.53 7.70 -30.24
N VAL A 30 10.31 7.39 -30.69
CA VAL A 30 9.08 8.08 -30.28
C VAL A 30 8.80 7.84 -28.80
N ASP A 31 8.84 6.60 -28.33
CA ASP A 31 8.57 6.25 -26.93
C ASP A 31 9.60 6.90 -26.00
N ALA A 32 10.88 6.92 -26.38
CA ALA A 32 11.94 7.61 -25.64
C ALA A 32 11.75 9.13 -25.62
N ALA A 33 11.25 9.73 -26.70
CA ALA A 33 10.93 11.16 -26.74
C ALA A 33 9.72 11.49 -25.85
N VAL A 34 8.67 10.67 -25.88
CA VAL A 34 7.50 10.81 -25.02
C VAL A 34 7.89 10.71 -23.54
N ALA A 35 8.71 9.73 -23.17
CA ALA A 35 9.18 9.56 -21.80
C ALA A 35 9.89 10.83 -21.27
N ARG A 36 10.76 11.44 -22.09
CA ARG A 36 11.47 12.68 -21.73
C ARG A 36 10.52 13.87 -21.57
N VAL A 37 9.51 13.98 -22.43
CA VAL A 37 8.50 15.04 -22.34
C VAL A 37 7.70 14.88 -21.04
N VAL A 38 7.26 13.66 -20.73
CA VAL A 38 6.50 13.37 -19.50
C VAL A 38 7.34 13.68 -18.26
N GLU A 39 8.61 13.29 -18.24
CA GLU A 39 9.53 13.57 -17.14
C GLU A 39 9.72 15.08 -16.93
N ASN A 40 9.98 15.82 -18.01
CA ASN A 40 10.15 17.28 -17.96
C ASN A 40 8.88 17.99 -17.47
N VAL A 41 7.71 17.60 -17.97
CA VAL A 41 6.43 18.19 -17.53
C VAL A 41 6.18 17.89 -16.06
N THR A 42 6.42 16.66 -15.61
CA THR A 42 6.23 16.25 -14.21
C THR A 42 7.18 16.99 -13.28
N ALA A 43 8.45 17.14 -13.67
CA ALA A 43 9.45 17.90 -12.92
C ALA A 43 9.07 19.39 -12.83
N SER A 44 8.58 19.98 -13.93
CA SER A 44 8.13 21.37 -13.98
C SER A 44 6.91 21.62 -13.09
N LEU A 45 5.91 20.72 -13.12
CA LEU A 45 4.73 20.80 -12.25
C LEU A 45 5.08 20.66 -10.77
N LYS A 46 6.01 19.74 -10.42
CA LYS A 46 6.53 19.61 -9.05
C LYS A 46 7.31 20.84 -8.58
N ALA A 47 7.98 21.54 -9.48
CA ALA A 47 8.68 22.77 -9.17
C ALA A 47 7.73 23.97 -8.97
N MET A 48 6.61 24.01 -9.70
CA MET A 48 5.61 25.08 -9.60
C MET A 48 4.76 25.02 -8.34
N ILE A 49 4.46 23.82 -7.84
CA ILE A 49 3.72 23.62 -6.59
C ILE A 49 4.67 23.01 -5.57
N PRO A 50 5.39 23.84 -4.79
CA PRO A 50 6.29 23.30 -3.81
C PRO A 50 5.50 22.48 -2.77
N GLU A 51 5.99 21.29 -2.46
CA GLU A 51 5.34 20.36 -1.51
C GLU A 51 5.06 21.02 -0.13
N HIS A 52 5.91 21.99 0.25
CA HIS A 52 5.71 22.77 1.47
C HIS A 52 4.47 23.69 1.41
N ALA A 53 4.05 24.15 0.23
CA ALA A 53 2.84 24.95 0.07
C ALA A 53 1.58 24.10 0.26
N ILE A 54 1.55 22.88 -0.28
CA ILE A 54 0.46 21.92 -0.05
C ILE A 54 0.36 21.60 1.45
N ARG A 55 1.51 21.32 2.08
CA ARG A 55 1.58 21.06 3.53
C ARG A 55 1.09 22.24 4.36
N ARG A 56 1.50 23.47 4.02
CA ARG A 56 1.06 24.69 4.70
C ARG A 56 -0.44 24.91 4.58
N LEU A 57 -1.03 24.64 3.41
CA LEU A 57 -2.47 24.76 3.19
C LEU A 57 -3.25 23.81 4.11
N ILE A 58 -2.80 22.55 4.20
CA ILE A 58 -3.40 21.54 5.07
C ILE A 58 -3.25 21.93 6.56
N GLU A 59 -2.05 22.37 6.97
CA GLU A 59 -1.80 22.79 8.36
C GLU A 59 -2.67 23.99 8.78
N LEU A 60 -2.91 24.94 7.86
CA LEU A 60 -3.79 26.08 8.12
C LEU A 60 -5.24 25.64 8.34
N GLU A 61 -5.73 24.72 7.52
CA GLU A 61 -7.12 24.26 7.61
C GLU A 61 -7.39 23.43 8.86
N VAL A 62 -6.45 22.55 9.23
CA VAL A 62 -6.54 21.80 10.49
C VAL A 62 -6.50 22.73 11.70
N ARG A 63 -5.64 23.76 11.67
CA ARG A 63 -5.56 24.73 12.78
C ARG A 63 -6.85 25.52 12.93
N ALA A 64 -7.45 25.96 11.82
CA ALA A 64 -8.73 26.68 11.83
C ALA A 64 -9.84 25.80 12.43
N ALA A 65 -9.91 24.52 12.03
CA ALA A 65 -10.89 23.57 12.57
C ALA A 65 -10.72 23.33 14.07
N VAL A 66 -9.48 23.19 14.56
CA VAL A 66 -9.20 23.00 16.00
C VAL A 66 -9.59 24.23 16.82
N GLN A 67 -9.39 25.44 16.29
CA GLN A 67 -9.75 26.69 16.97
C GLN A 67 -11.26 26.94 17.00
N ALA A 68 -12.02 26.35 16.07
CA ALA A 68 -13.48 26.45 16.03
C ALA A 68 -14.20 25.50 16.99
N LEU A 69 -13.48 24.56 17.63
CA LEU A 69 -14.07 23.67 18.63
C LEU A 69 -14.36 24.45 19.93
N PRO A 70 -15.60 24.38 20.47
CA PRO A 70 -15.93 25.05 21.72
C PRO A 70 -15.18 24.40 22.90
N PRO A 71 -14.68 25.19 23.87
CA PRO A 71 -14.10 24.63 25.08
C PRO A 71 -15.21 23.94 25.89
N VAL A 72 -15.17 22.61 25.94
CA VAL A 72 -15.98 21.83 26.87
C VAL A 72 -15.58 22.26 28.28
N MET A 73 -16.51 22.91 28.98
CA MET A 73 -16.32 23.43 30.34
C MET A 73 -16.07 22.28 31.30
N VAL A 74 -14.80 22.04 31.66
CA VAL A 74 -14.42 21.16 32.77
C VAL A 74 -14.34 22.00 34.04
N GLU A 75 -15.49 22.40 34.59
CA GLU A 75 -15.60 22.82 36.00
C GLU A 75 -17.06 23.12 36.36
N ARG A 76 -17.71 22.26 37.15
CA ARG A 76 -18.47 22.63 38.38
C ARG A 76 -19.17 21.41 38.98
N ALA A 77 -18.73 20.98 40.17
CA ALA A 77 -19.57 20.84 41.37
C ALA A 77 -18.86 19.97 42.41
N ALA A 78 -18.62 20.56 43.59
CA ALA A 78 -18.08 19.92 44.76
C ALA A 78 -19.20 19.51 45.75
N ALA A 79 -19.06 18.31 46.35
CA ALA A 79 -19.50 17.82 47.68
C ALA A 79 -21.00 17.50 47.97
N PRO A 80 -21.38 16.68 49.01
CA PRO A 80 -20.67 15.62 49.78
C PRO A 80 -21.44 14.26 49.97
N GLN A 81 -20.67 13.15 50.09
CA GLN A 81 -20.84 11.86 50.82
C GLN A 81 -22.15 11.03 50.84
N VAL A 82 -22.03 9.72 50.55
CA VAL A 82 -22.45 8.59 51.45
C VAL A 82 -21.58 7.35 51.15
N PRO A 83 -21.04 6.60 52.15
CA PRO A 83 -20.16 5.45 51.93
C PRO A 83 -20.97 4.16 51.73
N GLN A 84 -20.52 3.23 50.87
CA GLN A 84 -20.60 1.78 51.14
C GLN A 84 -20.05 0.88 50.02
N SER A 85 -19.19 -0.06 50.46
CA SER A 85 -19.03 -1.43 49.94
C SER A 85 -18.22 -1.66 48.66
N SER A 86 -16.92 -1.95 48.84
CA SER A 86 -16.29 -3.04 48.05
C SER A 86 -16.99 -4.35 48.44
N PRO A 87 -17.36 -5.27 47.50
CA PRO A 87 -16.35 -6.01 46.72
C PRO A 87 -16.79 -6.44 45.29
N GLN A 88 -15.86 -6.41 44.32
CA GLN A 88 -15.57 -7.51 43.37
C GLN A 88 -14.67 -7.03 42.21
N PRO A 89 -13.69 -7.85 41.76
CA PRO A 89 -12.99 -7.61 40.51
C PRO A 89 -13.91 -7.94 39.34
N GLN A 90 -14.82 -7.01 39.01
CA GLN A 90 -15.57 -7.11 37.78
C GLN A 90 -14.59 -6.90 36.64
N THR A 91 -14.32 -7.99 35.91
CA THR A 91 -13.83 -7.98 34.54
C THR A 91 -14.47 -6.81 33.82
N ARG A 92 -13.71 -5.74 33.58
CA ARG A 92 -14.16 -4.66 32.71
C ARG A 92 -14.28 -5.28 31.33
N THR A 93 -15.48 -5.77 31.00
CA THR A 93 -15.93 -5.85 29.62
C THR A 93 -15.80 -4.42 29.12
N LEU A 94 -14.71 -4.18 28.38
CA LEU A 94 -14.52 -2.98 27.61
C LEU A 94 -15.82 -2.82 26.80
N PRO A 95 -16.58 -1.73 26.94
CA PRO A 95 -17.67 -1.49 26.02
C PRO A 95 -17.06 -1.49 24.63
N GLU A 96 -17.44 -2.47 23.81
CA GLU A 96 -17.16 -2.48 22.37
C GLU A 96 -17.51 -1.07 21.88
N PRO A 97 -16.54 -0.28 21.38
CA PRO A 97 -16.88 0.97 20.74
C PRO A 97 -17.65 0.60 19.47
N GLY A 98 -18.98 0.63 19.56
CA GLY A 98 -19.86 0.71 18.40
C GLY A 98 -19.39 1.86 17.50
N PRO A 99 -19.73 1.86 16.19
CA PRO A 99 -18.99 2.53 15.13
C PRO A 99 -19.22 4.05 15.13
N ALA A 100 -18.80 4.71 16.19
CA ALA A 100 -18.55 6.13 16.22
C ALA A 100 -17.26 6.33 15.45
N LEU A 101 -17.38 6.49 14.13
CA LEU A 101 -16.36 6.97 13.17
C LEU A 101 -15.01 7.21 13.84
N ALA A 102 -14.29 6.11 14.11
CA ALA A 102 -12.98 6.20 14.74
C ALA A 102 -12.14 7.09 13.83
N PRO A 103 -11.43 8.11 14.35
CA PRO A 103 -10.59 8.96 13.52
C PRO A 103 -9.74 8.05 12.64
N GLU A 104 -9.88 8.18 11.31
CA GLU A 104 -9.28 7.24 10.37
C GLU A 104 -7.81 7.04 10.74
N ARG A 105 -7.46 5.84 11.22
CA ARG A 105 -6.11 5.58 11.73
C ARG A 105 -5.15 5.73 10.55
N LEU A 106 -4.36 6.81 10.58
CA LEU A 106 -3.39 7.12 9.51
C LEU A 106 -2.19 6.17 9.51
N THR A 107 -1.91 5.55 10.66
CA THR A 107 -0.75 4.67 10.85
C THR A 107 -1.08 3.46 11.71
N TYR A 108 -0.42 2.34 11.39
CA TYR A 108 -0.48 1.08 12.09
C TYR A 108 0.90 0.68 12.61
N ARG A 109 0.95 -0.02 13.74
CA ARG A 109 2.16 -0.71 14.21
C ARG A 109 2.35 -2.03 13.49
N VAL A 110 3.53 -2.63 13.66
CA VAL A 110 3.87 -3.92 13.01
C VAL A 110 2.92 -5.03 13.47
N GLU A 111 2.54 -5.03 14.74
CA GLU A 111 1.62 -6.01 15.31
C GLU A 111 0.23 -5.89 14.68
N GLU A 112 -0.27 -4.67 14.55
CA GLU A 112 -1.57 -4.38 13.93
C GLU A 112 -1.59 -4.75 12.44
N VAL A 113 -0.50 -4.48 11.70
CA VAL A 113 -0.40 -4.89 10.30
C VAL A 113 -0.37 -6.41 10.15
N ALA A 114 0.31 -7.11 11.05
CA ALA A 114 0.33 -8.57 11.06
C ALA A 114 -1.09 -9.14 11.26
N GLU A 115 -1.86 -8.56 12.17
CA GLU A 115 -3.27 -8.92 12.40
C GLU A 115 -4.15 -8.63 11.17
N ILE A 116 -4.04 -7.43 10.58
CA ILE A 116 -4.82 -7.02 9.40
C ILE A 116 -4.54 -7.94 8.21
N MET A 117 -3.27 -8.29 8.00
CA MET A 117 -2.83 -9.09 6.86
C MET A 117 -2.95 -10.61 7.10
N GLY A 118 -3.25 -11.03 8.33
CA GLY A 118 -3.30 -12.45 8.69
C GLY A 118 -1.95 -13.17 8.61
N VAL A 119 -0.84 -12.46 8.86
CA VAL A 119 0.53 -13.00 8.78
C VAL A 119 1.27 -12.88 10.11
N SER A 120 2.45 -13.51 10.20
CA SER A 120 3.30 -13.36 11.39
C SER A 120 3.98 -11.99 11.42
N GLN A 121 4.27 -11.46 12.62
CA GLN A 121 5.05 -10.22 12.78
C GLN A 121 6.44 -10.32 12.13
N THR A 122 7.05 -11.52 12.17
CA THR A 122 8.34 -11.78 11.52
C THR A 122 8.27 -11.55 10.01
N THR A 123 7.16 -11.95 9.37
CA THR A 123 6.90 -11.71 7.95
C THR A 123 6.80 -10.22 7.65
N VAL A 124 6.10 -9.45 8.49
CA VAL A 124 6.01 -7.99 8.33
C VAL A 124 7.39 -7.33 8.50
N TRP A 125 8.17 -7.76 9.49
CA TRP A 125 9.55 -7.29 9.68
C TRP A 125 10.45 -7.62 8.49
N MET A 126 10.27 -8.78 7.87
CA MET A 126 10.96 -9.18 6.65
C MET A 126 10.63 -8.21 5.50
N TRP A 127 9.35 -7.93 5.25
CA TRP A 127 8.95 -6.97 4.21
C TRP A 127 9.50 -5.55 4.45
N ILE A 128 9.55 -5.11 5.70
CA ILE A 128 10.16 -3.82 6.07
C ILE A 128 11.67 -3.83 5.81
N ARG A 129 12.34 -4.94 6.12
CA ARG A 129 13.80 -5.10 5.95
C ARG A 129 14.20 -5.22 4.48
N GLU A 130 13.38 -5.88 3.67
CA GLU A 130 13.54 -5.99 2.22
C GLU A 130 13.22 -4.68 1.48
N GLY A 131 12.54 -3.75 2.16
CA GLY A 131 12.12 -2.47 1.58
C GLY A 131 10.81 -2.57 0.79
N SER A 132 10.17 -3.75 0.77
CA SER A 132 8.88 -3.98 0.12
C SER A 132 7.73 -3.24 0.82
N LEU A 133 7.82 -3.05 2.14
CA LEU A 133 6.84 -2.29 2.93
C LEU A 133 7.49 -1.09 3.62
N ALA A 134 7.02 0.12 3.30
CA ALA A 134 7.55 1.35 3.88
C ALA A 134 7.13 1.50 5.35
N ALA A 135 8.12 1.66 6.24
CA ALA A 135 7.89 1.91 7.66
C ALA A 135 8.69 3.13 8.14
N ARG A 136 8.03 3.97 8.95
CA ARG A 136 8.61 5.16 9.57
C ARG A 136 8.95 4.86 11.02
N LYS A 137 10.17 5.18 11.43
CA LYS A 137 10.57 5.09 12.84
C LYS A 137 10.18 6.39 13.54
N VAL A 138 9.28 6.30 14.52
CA VAL A 138 8.89 7.40 15.39
C VAL A 138 9.32 7.03 16.81
N SER A 139 10.37 7.70 17.30
CA SER A 139 10.99 7.36 18.59
C SER A 139 11.44 5.88 18.64
N ARG A 140 10.83 5.06 19.50
CA ARG A 140 11.12 3.63 19.67
C ARG A 140 10.19 2.71 18.89
N ILE A 141 9.20 3.26 18.16
CA ILE A 141 8.14 2.49 17.51
C ILE A 141 8.29 2.60 15.99
N ARG A 142 7.97 1.53 15.27
CA ARG A 142 7.79 1.58 13.80
C ARG A 142 6.31 1.68 13.46
N LEU A 143 6.02 2.64 12.59
CA LEU A 143 4.68 2.94 12.12
C LEU A 143 4.64 2.79 10.60
N ILE A 144 3.63 2.11 10.11
CA ILE A 144 3.34 1.90 8.70
C ILE A 144 2.14 2.78 8.39
N ARG A 145 2.21 3.62 7.37
CA ARG A 145 1.04 4.44 7.01
C ARG A 145 0.02 3.55 6.32
N ARG A 146 -1.26 3.87 6.52
CA ARG A 146 -2.36 3.21 5.81
C ARG A 146 -2.14 3.20 4.29
N VAL A 147 -1.81 4.35 3.71
CA VAL A 147 -1.54 4.49 2.27
C VAL A 147 -0.39 3.63 1.76
N ASP A 148 0.62 3.37 2.60
CA ASP A 148 1.77 2.54 2.21
C ASP A 148 1.40 1.05 2.26
N LEU A 149 0.54 0.66 3.22
CA LEU A 149 0.00 -0.69 3.32
C LEU A 149 -0.97 -1.02 2.18
N GLU A 150 -1.87 -0.09 1.85
CA GLU A 150 -2.79 -0.22 0.71
C GLU A 150 -2.01 -0.37 -0.60
N ALA A 151 -1.04 0.50 -0.85
CA ALA A 151 -0.18 0.40 -2.03
C ALA A 151 0.61 -0.92 -2.10
N PHE A 152 1.03 -1.46 -0.95
CA PHE A 152 1.69 -2.76 -0.90
C PHE A 152 0.76 -3.91 -1.29
N ILE A 153 -0.50 -3.88 -0.85
CA ILE A 153 -1.52 -4.87 -1.23
C ILE A 153 -1.82 -4.78 -2.72
N ASP A 154 -2.01 -3.56 -3.24
CA ASP A 154 -2.30 -3.33 -4.66
C ASP A 154 -1.16 -3.77 -5.58
N ALA A 155 0.08 -3.74 -5.08
CA ALA A 155 1.25 -4.22 -5.80
C ALA A 155 1.43 -5.75 -5.78
N MET A 156 0.71 -6.47 -4.90
CA MET A 156 0.81 -7.93 -4.88
C MET A 156 0.19 -8.55 -6.13
N PRO A 157 0.83 -9.56 -6.73
CA PRO A 157 0.20 -10.29 -7.83
C PRO A 157 -1.07 -10.96 -7.32
N ALA A 158 -2.20 -10.68 -7.96
CA ALA A 158 -3.45 -11.37 -7.71
C ALA A 158 -3.30 -12.84 -8.11
N SER A 159 -2.95 -13.70 -7.14
CA SER A 159 -3.02 -15.14 -7.34
C SER A 159 -4.49 -15.52 -7.40
N ARG A 160 -5.00 -15.80 -8.61
CA ARG A 160 -6.24 -16.59 -8.73
C ARG A 160 -5.87 -17.96 -8.21
N GLY A 161 -6.30 -18.29 -6.99
CA GLY A 161 -6.05 -19.59 -6.41
C GLY A 161 -6.44 -20.67 -7.41
N ASP A 162 -5.47 -21.48 -7.84
CA ASP A 162 -5.76 -22.79 -8.39
C ASP A 162 -6.39 -23.57 -7.24
N SER A 163 -7.72 -23.69 -7.28
CA SER A 163 -8.48 -24.59 -6.43
C SER A 163 -8.00 -26.00 -6.73
N LYS A 164 -7.01 -26.48 -5.99
CA LYS A 164 -6.68 -27.90 -5.94
C LYS A 164 -7.70 -28.57 -5.03
N ASP A 165 -8.91 -28.75 -5.54
CA ASP A 165 -9.81 -29.80 -5.11
C ASP A 165 -9.30 -31.11 -5.73
N GLU A 166 -8.49 -31.87 -4.99
CA GLU A 166 -8.37 -33.34 -5.14
C GLU A 166 -7.71 -33.98 -3.91
#